data_AF-A0A2L1KIT9-F1
#
_entry.id   AF-A0A2L1KIT9-F1
#
_cell.length_a   1.000
_cell.length_b   1.000
_cell.length_c   1.000
_cell.angle_alpha   90.00
_cell.angle_beta   90.00
_cell.angle_gamma   90.00
#
_symmetry.space_group_name_H-M   'P 1'
#
loop_
_entity.id
_entity.type
_entity.pdbx_description
1 polymer ?
#
loop_
_entity_poly.entity_id
_entity_poly.type
_entity_poly.pdbx_seq_one_letter_code
_entity_poly.pdbx_strand_id
1 'polypeptide(L)' 'MGHSEHFEFVDYRVGACGVAYVAATQPEISALAVKVGYSGGFKQVVKAYPPCPSTETLKNRALREALEDDDTIPW' A
#
# COMPACT_ATOMS: atom_id res chain seq x y z
N MET A 1 5.67 9.98 12.92
CA MET A 1 6.54 9.51 11.82
C MET A 1 5.81 8.36 11.16
N GLY A 2 5.54 8.49 9.86
CA GLY A 2 4.28 8.04 9.25
C GLY A 2 4.31 6.59 8.81
N HIS A 3 3.54 5.75 9.48
CA HIS A 3 3.06 4.50 8.89
C HIS A 3 1.58 4.35 9.20
N SER A 4 0.86 3.64 8.33
CA SER A 4 -0.53 3.25 8.57
C SER A 4 -0.61 1.74 8.64
N GLU A 5 -1.33 1.23 9.64
CA GLU A 5 -1.50 -0.19 9.88
C GLU A 5 -2.98 -0.56 9.80
N HIS A 6 -3.27 -1.71 9.20
CA HIS A 6 -4.60 -2.30 9.16
C HIS A 6 -4.51 -3.82 9.02
N PHE A 7 -5.62 -4.49 9.25
CA PHE A 7 -5.81 -5.91 8.99
C PHE A 7 -6.73 -6.10 7.79
N GLU A 8 -6.44 -7.09 6.96
CA GLU A 8 -7.26 -7.41 5.80
C GLU A 8 -7.44 -8.92 5.59
N PHE A 9 -8.55 -9.27 4.92
CA PHE A 9 -8.73 -10.56 4.27
C PHE A 9 -9.55 -10.40 3.00
N VAL A 10 -9.43 -11.37 2.09
CA VAL A 10 -10.19 -11.40 0.84
C VAL A 10 -11.09 -12.62 0.86
N ASP A 11 -12.39 -12.40 0.68
CA ASP A 11 -13.36 -13.47 0.49
C ASP A 11 -13.61 -13.70 -1.00
N TYR A 12 -13.00 -14.73 -1.56
CA TYR A 12 -13.16 -15.12 -2.96
C TYR A 12 -14.50 -15.79 -3.27
N ARG A 13 -15.32 -16.09 -2.26
CA ARG A 13 -16.68 -16.64 -2.47
C ARG A 13 -17.66 -15.58 -2.97
N VAL A 14 -17.31 -14.31 -2.83
CA VAL A 14 -18.18 -13.17 -3.14
C VAL A 14 -17.62 -12.37 -4.32
N GLY A 15 -18.44 -12.18 -5.35
CA GLY A 15 -18.08 -11.41 -6.55
C GLY A 15 -17.15 -12.17 -7.51
N ALA A 16 -16.91 -11.60 -8.70
CA ALA A 16 -16.11 -12.23 -9.74
C ALA A 16 -14.60 -12.30 -9.42
N CYS A 17 -14.10 -11.43 -8.55
CA CYS A 17 -12.68 -11.33 -8.18
C CYS A 17 -12.42 -11.41 -6.65
N GLY A 18 -13.44 -11.73 -5.86
CA GLY A 18 -13.38 -11.64 -4.40
C GLY A 18 -13.67 -10.24 -3.86
N VAL A 19 -14.10 -10.17 -2.60
CA VAL A 19 -14.31 -8.92 -1.87
C VAL A 19 -13.24 -8.79 -0.78
N ALA A 20 -12.52 -7.67 -0.78
CA ALA A 20 -11.54 -7.34 0.26
C ALA A 20 -12.22 -6.64 1.44
N TYR A 21 -11.95 -7.12 2.64
CA TYR A 21 -12.38 -6.52 3.89
C TYR A 21 -11.15 -5.98 4.62
N VAL A 22 -11.26 -4.75 5.13
CA VAL A 22 -10.16 -4.03 5.79
C VAL A 22 -10.67 -3.40 7.08
N ALA A 23 -9.91 -3.50 8.16
CA ALA A 23 -10.20 -2.84 9.42
C ALA A 23 -8.92 -2.40 10.14
N ALA A 24 -9.01 -1.40 11.02
CA ALA A 24 -7.84 -0.87 11.73
C ALA A 24 -7.34 -1.84 12.81
N THR A 25 -8.24 -2.60 13.43
CA THR A 25 -7.91 -3.46 14.57
C THR A 25 -8.28 -4.93 14.35
N GLN A 26 -7.60 -5.82 15.06
CA GLN A 26 -7.87 -7.26 15.04
C GLN A 26 -9.30 -7.65 15.49
N PRO A 27 -9.92 -7.06 16.53
CA PRO A 27 -11.31 -7.37 16.88
C PRO A 27 -12.32 -6.93 15.83
N GLU A 28 -12.07 -5.83 15.10
CA GLU A 28 -12.97 -5.37 14.05
C GLU A 28 -12.92 -6.30 12.83
N ILE A 29 -11.72 -6.71 12.40
CA ILE A 29 -11.60 -7.64 11.25
C ILE A 29 -12.18 -9.02 11.57
N SER A 30 -12.07 -9.48 12.83
CA SER A 30 -12.65 -10.74 13.25
C SER A 30 -14.18 -10.68 13.31
N ALA A 31 -14.76 -9.56 13.78
CA ALA A 31 -16.21 -9.35 13.73
C ALA A 31 -16.73 -9.34 12.28
N LEU A 32 -16.00 -8.72 11.34
CA LEU A 32 -16.32 -8.77 9.92
C LEU A 32 -16.25 -10.20 9.38
N ALA A 33 -15.20 -10.94 9.71
CA ALA A 33 -15.02 -12.32 9.29
C ALA A 33 -16.16 -13.24 9.79
N VAL A 34 -16.56 -13.11 11.06
CA VAL A 34 -17.71 -13.85 11.61
C VAL A 34 -18.99 -13.50 10.88
N LYS A 35 -19.23 -12.21 10.61
CA LYS A 35 -20.43 -11.74 9.89
C LYS A 35 -20.54 -12.34 8.49
N VAL A 36 -19.41 -12.57 7.81
CA VAL A 36 -19.38 -13.16 6.46
C VAL A 36 -19.08 -14.67 6.46
N GLY A 37 -18.97 -15.30 7.64
CA GLY A 37 -18.64 -16.71 7.76
C GLY A 37 -17.28 -17.09 7.17
N TYR A 38 -16.28 -16.21 7.29
CA TYR A 38 -14.90 -16.44 6.87
C TYR A 38 -14.09 -17.01 8.04
N SER A 39 -13.43 -18.15 7.82
CA SER A 39 -12.65 -18.88 8.84
C SER A 39 -11.14 -18.90 8.54
N GLY A 40 -10.68 -18.11 7.57
CA GLY A 40 -9.27 -18.02 7.21
C GLY A 40 -8.47 -17.09 8.10
N GLY A 41 -7.15 -17.05 7.89
CA GLY A 41 -6.26 -16.10 8.55
C GLY A 41 -6.44 -14.66 8.05
N PHE A 42 -6.01 -13.71 8.88
CA PHE A 42 -5.94 -12.28 8.56
C PHE A 42 -4.50 -11.89 8.24
N LYS A 43 -4.32 -10.93 7.33
CA LYS A 43 -3.02 -10.31 7.06
C LYS A 43 -2.95 -8.97 7.79
N GLN A 44 -1.87 -8.72 8.52
CA GLN A 44 -1.55 -7.38 9.01
C GLN A 44 -0.73 -6.66 7.94
N VAL A 45 -1.21 -5.52 7.49
CA VAL A 45 -0.57 -4.69 6.47
C VAL A 45 -0.03 -3.44 7.14
N VAL A 46 1.28 -3.25 7.03
CA VAL A 46 1.97 -2.05 7.51
C VAL A 46 2.47 -1.28 6.30
N LYS A 47 1.89 -0.11 6.05
CA LYS A 47 2.32 0.79 4.99
C LYS A 47 3.17 1.90 5.61
N ALA A 48 4.49 1.80 5.44
CA ALA A 48 5.41 2.84 5.84
C ALA A 48 5.39 4.00 4.81
N TYR A 49 5.24 5.22 5.29
CA TYR A 49 5.47 6.43 4.53
C TYR A 49 6.89 6.89 4.84
N PRO A 50 7.85 6.70 3.90
CA PRO A 50 9.19 7.20 4.12
C PRO A 50 9.12 8.71 4.36
N PRO A 51 10.03 9.27 5.20
CA PRO A 51 10.10 10.70 5.36
C PRO A 51 10.27 11.35 3.98
N CYS A 52 9.55 12.44 3.73
CA CYS A 52 9.73 13.19 2.50
C CYS A 52 11.23 13.52 2.36
N PRO A 53 11.86 13.17 1.23
CA PRO A 53 13.26 13.52 0.99
C PRO A 53 13.41 15.04 1.12
N SER A 54 14.58 15.49 1.56
CA SER A 54 14.82 16.93 1.73
C SER A 54 14.67 17.65 0.39
N THR A 55 14.37 18.95 0.44
CA THR A 55 14.27 19.78 -0.76
C THR A 55 15.54 19.72 -1.61
N GLU A 56 16.72 19.59 -0.98
CA GLU A 56 17.99 19.41 -1.70
C GLU A 56 18.07 18.07 -2.43
N THR A 57 17.65 16.97 -1.78
CA THR A 57 17.59 15.66 -2.44
C THR A 57 16.63 15.67 -3.63
N LEU A 58 15.49 16.36 -3.51
CA LEU A 58 14.54 16.52 -4.62
C LEU A 58 15.12 17.35 -5.76
N LYS A 59 15.81 18.46 -5.47
CA LYS A 59 16.48 19.28 -6.49
C LYS A 59 17.58 18.53 -7.23
N ASN A 60 18.43 17.80 -6.50
CA ASN A 60 19.50 17.00 -7.10
C ASN A 60 18.94 15.89 -7.98
N ARG A 61 17.82 15.28 -7.60
CA ARG A 61 17.11 14.29 -8.43
C ARG A 61 16.57 14.93 -9.71
N ALA A 62 15.85 16.05 -9.59
CA ALA A 62 15.28 16.73 -10.75
C ALA A 62 16.36 17.20 -11.75
N LEU A 63 17.50 17.68 -11.24
CA LEU A 63 18.66 18.04 -12.06
C LEU A 63 19.24 16.84 -12.81
N ARG A 64 19.35 15.67 -12.16
CA ARG A 64 19.83 14.45 -12.80
C ARG A 64 18.89 13.94 -13.88
N GLU A 65 17.59 13.89 -13.59
CA GLU A 65 16.57 13.47 -14.55
C GLU A 65 16.56 14.38 -15.79
N ALA A 66 16.67 15.71 -15.59
CA ALA A 66 16.77 16.67 -16.69
C ALA A 66 18.04 16.53 -17.55
N LEU A 67 19.14 16.03 -16.98
CA LEU A 67 20.39 15.78 -17.72
C LEU A 67 20.34 14.43 -18.46
N GLU A 68 19.66 13.43 -17.90
CA GLU A 68 19.50 12.10 -18.51
C GLU A 68 18.54 12.12 -19.71
N ASP A 69 17.57 13.05 -19.75
CA ASP A 69 16.70 13.25 -20.93
C ASP A 69 17.43 13.90 -22.12
N ASP A 70 18.49 14.67 -21.89
CA ASP A 70 19.25 15.39 -22.95
C ASP A 70 20.24 14.46 -23.69
N ASP A 71 20.64 13.34 -23.08
CA ASP A 71 21.49 12.30 -23.67
C ASP A 71 20.71 11.29 -24.56
N THR A 72 19.52 11.66 -25.05
CA THR A 72 18.91 10.96 -26.18
C THR A 72 19.69 11.29 -27.46
N ILE A 73 20.82 10.60 -27.65
CA ILE A 73 21.58 10.59 -28.90
C ILE A 73 20.61 10.25 -30.04
N PRO A 74 20.29 11.19 -30.96
CA PRO A 74 19.56 10.84 -32.16
C PRO A 74 20.50 9.98 -33.02
N TRP A 75 20.08 8.75 -33.26
CA TRP A 75 20.71 7.82 -34.20
C TRP A 75 20.67 8.35 -35.62
#